data_AF-A0A5K1C8U9-F1
#
_entry.id   AF-A0A5K1C8U9-F1
#
_cell.length_a   1.000
_cell.length_b   1.000
_cell.length_c   1.000
_cell.angle_alpha   90.00
_cell.angle_beta   90.00
_cell.angle_gamma   90.00
#
_symmetry.space_group_name_H-M   'P 1'
#
loop_
_entity.id
_entity.type
_entity.pdbx_description
1 polymer ?
#
loop_
_entity_poly.entity_id
_entity_poly.type
_entity_poly.pdbx_seq_one_letter_code
_entity_poly.pdbx_strand_id
1 'polypeptide(L)' 'VSLAISDVIDGHLLKQNNSETVSDHAAEGHLLKQNNSGTVLYELLVMIMETGLSCSRKAPTERMGMKEVVARL' A
#
# COMPACT_ATOMS: atom_id res chain seq x y z
N VAL A 1 -9.71 -20.64 7.63
CA VAL A 1 -9.45 -19.32 8.27
C VAL A 1 -9.21 -18.34 7.15
N SER A 2 -10.08 -17.35 6.95
CA SER A 2 -9.83 -16.26 6.00
C SER A 2 -9.27 -15.10 6.81
N LEU A 3 -7.99 -14.80 6.63
CA LEU A 3 -7.38 -13.61 7.24
C LEU A 3 -7.83 -12.39 6.44
N ALA A 4 -8.23 -11.31 7.12
CA ALA A 4 -8.41 -10.03 6.47
C ALA A 4 -7.03 -9.45 6.12
N ILE A 5 -6.96 -8.64 5.06
CA ILE A 5 -5.71 -7.98 4.64
C ILE A 5 -5.15 -7.12 5.78
N SER A 6 -6.04 -6.49 6.57
CA SER A 6 -5.71 -5.75 7.79
C SER A 6 -4.96 -6.59 8.82
N ASP A 7 -5.19 -7.90 8.87
CA ASP A 7 -4.57 -8.80 9.86
C ASP A 7 -3.11 -9.12 9.53
N VAL A 8 -2.67 -8.81 8.29
CA VAL A 8 -1.32 -9.08 7.78
C VAL A 8 -0.45 -7.82 7.78
N ILE A 9 -1.07 -6.63 7.82
CA ILE A 9 -0.34 -5.35 7.86
C ILE A 9 0.29 -5.17 9.24
N ASP A 10 1.61 -5.02 9.29
CA ASP A 10 2.32 -4.70 10.53
C ASP A 10 1.94 -3.29 11.00
N GLY A 11 1.30 -3.21 12.18
CA GLY A 11 0.90 -1.95 12.79
C GLY A 11 2.06 -0.99 13.08
N HIS A 12 3.30 -1.48 13.14
CA HIS A 12 4.49 -0.64 13.27
C HIS A 12 4.73 0.23 12.03
N LEU A 13 4.40 -0.26 10.83
CA LEU A 13 4.51 0.51 9.58
C LEU A 13 3.61 1.75 9.58
N LEU A 14 2.47 1.68 10.27
CA LEU A 14 1.54 2.80 10.41
C LEU A 14 2.05 3.85 11.41
N LYS A 15 2.93 3.46 12.34
CA LYS A 15 3.38 4.29 13.46
C LYS A 15 4.70 5.03 13.16
N GLN A 16 5.57 4.48 12.31
CA GLN A 16 6.88 5.05 11.99
C GLN A 16 6.86 6.34 11.15
N ASN A 17 5.72 6.73 10.57
CA ASN A 17 5.61 7.93 9.75
C ASN A 17 5.52 9.25 10.57
N ASN A 18 5.29 9.16 11.89
CA ASN A 18 5.14 10.33 12.77
C ASN A 18 6.43 10.77 13.49
N SER A 19 7.58 10.11 13.26
CA SER A 19 8.86 10.48 13.89
C SER A 19 9.83 11.00 12.83
N GLU A 20 10.20 12.27 12.95
CA GLU A 20 11.06 13.06 12.06
C GLU A 20 12.36 12.36 11.64
N THR A 21 12.68 12.39 10.33
CA THR A 21 13.90 13.06 9.81
C THR A 21 13.66 13.44 8.35
N VAL A 22 13.61 14.74 8.11
CA VAL A 22 13.81 15.35 6.79
C VAL A 22 15.18 14.91 6.28
N SER A 23 15.22 14.12 5.21
CA SER A 23 16.43 13.96 4.40
C SER A 23 16.13 14.55 3.03
N ASP A 24 16.74 15.69 2.74
CA ASP A 24 16.70 16.39 1.47
C ASP A 24 17.23 15.48 0.35
N HIS A 25 16.32 14.76 -0.30
CA HIS A 25 16.53 14.33 -1.68
C HIS A 25 15.18 14.33 -2.38
N ALA A 26 14.76 15.54 -2.76
CA ALA A 26 13.59 15.75 -3.59
C ALA A 26 13.82 15.15 -4.98
N ALA A 27 13.28 13.94 -5.18
CA ALA A 27 12.85 13.47 -6.49
C ALA A 27 11.40 13.02 -6.35
N GLU A 28 10.51 13.90 -6.82
CA GLU A 28 9.13 13.67 -7.24
C GLU A 28 8.26 12.72 -6.40
N GLY A 29 7.44 13.32 -5.53
CA GLY A 29 6.40 12.62 -4.79
C GLY A 29 5.62 13.56 -3.89
N HIS A 30 5.20 14.70 -4.41
CA HIS A 30 4.43 15.69 -3.65
C HIS A 30 3.00 15.19 -3.44
N LEU A 31 2.79 14.26 -2.50
CA LEU A 31 1.46 13.77 -2.15
C LEU A 31 1.19 13.51 -0.66
N LEU A 32 1.95 14.06 0.28
CA LEU A 32 1.60 13.94 1.70
C LEU A 32 1.80 15.26 2.45
N LYS A 33 1.10 16.30 1.99
CA LYS A 33 0.95 17.54 2.76
C LYS A 33 -0.15 17.35 3.80
N GLN A 34 0.28 17.00 5.01
CA GLN A 34 -0.39 17.17 6.31
C GLN A 34 -1.94 17.18 6.33
N ASN A 35 -2.51 15.98 6.49
CA ASN A 35 -3.59 15.67 7.44
C ASN A 35 -3.79 14.15 7.38
N ASN A 36 -3.70 13.45 8.52
CA ASN A 36 -3.93 12.00 8.66
C ASN A 36 -3.01 11.08 7.82
N SER A 37 -1.69 11.33 7.82
CA SER A 37 -0.71 10.54 7.06
C SER A 37 -0.80 9.02 7.32
N GLY A 38 -1.15 8.62 8.56
CA GLY A 38 -1.37 7.21 8.92
C GLY A 38 -2.54 6.55 8.19
N THR A 39 -3.63 7.29 7.91
CA THR A 39 -4.81 6.76 7.20
C THR A 39 -4.50 6.57 5.71
N VAL A 40 -3.83 7.56 5.09
CA VAL A 40 -3.45 7.48 3.67
C VAL A 40 -2.44 6.33 3.44
N LEU A 41 -1.49 6.15 4.36
CA LEU A 41 -0.52 5.06 4.29
C LEU A 41 -1.19 3.68 4.51
N TYR A 42 -2.16 3.60 5.41
CA TYR A 42 -2.95 2.38 5.60
C TYR A 42 -3.73 2.01 4.33
N GLU A 43 -4.43 2.97 3.73
CA GLU A 43 -5.18 2.76 2.48
C GLU A 43 -4.24 2.31 1.34
N LEU A 44 -3.05 2.90 1.23
CA LEU A 44 -2.05 2.50 0.24
C LEU A 44 -1.53 1.06 0.49
N LEU A 45 -1.24 0.70 1.75
CA LEU A 45 -0.80 -0.66 2.09
C LEU A 45 -1.87 -1.70 1.80
N VAL A 46 -3.13 -1.40 2.12
CA VAL A 46 -4.28 -2.26 1.78
C VAL A 46 -4.37 -2.43 0.26
N MET A 47 -4.30 -1.34 -0.51
CA MET A 47 -4.35 -1.38 -1.97
C MET A 47 -3.23 -2.24 -2.58
N ILE A 48 -2.01 -2.13 -2.07
CA ILE A 48 -0.86 -2.94 -2.51
C ILE A 48 -1.10 -4.41 -2.20
N MET A 49 -1.58 -4.74 -0.99
CA MET A 49 -1.88 -6.13 -0.62
C MET A 49 -3.02 -6.72 -1.43
N GLU A 50 -4.09 -5.98 -1.69
CA GLU A 50 -5.21 -6.41 -2.55
C GLU A 50 -4.74 -6.69 -3.97
N THR A 51 -3.87 -5.83 -4.50
CA THR A 51 -3.26 -5.99 -5.82
C THR A 51 -2.37 -7.24 -5.84
N GLY A 52 -1.50 -7.41 -4.85
CA GLY A 52 -0.65 -8.59 -4.70
C GLY A 52 -1.46 -9.90 -4.59
N LEU A 53 -2.55 -9.89 -3.83
CA LEU A 53 -3.46 -11.02 -3.69
C LEU A 53 -4.16 -11.34 -5.01
N SER A 54 -4.63 -10.33 -5.72
CA SER A 54 -5.30 -10.48 -7.02
C SER A 54 -4.33 -11.00 -8.10
N CYS A 55 -3.06 -10.59 -8.06
CA CYS A 55 -2.00 -11.13 -8.92
C CYS A 55 -1.64 -12.59 -8.57
N SER A 56 -1.82 -12.98 -7.31
CA SER A 56 -1.39 -14.30 -6.78
C SER A 56 -2.47 -15.37 -6.85
N ARG A 57 -3.60 -15.12 -7.53
CA ARG A 57 -4.66 -16.13 -7.68
C ARG A 57 -4.14 -17.40 -8.36
N LYS A 58 -4.66 -18.54 -7.91
CA LYS A 58 -4.17 -19.87 -8.30
C LYS A 58 -4.35 -20.11 -9.79
N ALA A 59 -5.54 -19.85 -10.33
CA ALA A 59 -5.81 -19.99 -11.75
C ALA A 59 -5.28 -18.75 -12.52
N PRO A 60 -4.49 -18.94 -13.60
CA PRO A 60 -3.96 -17.83 -14.39
C PRO A 60 -5.03 -16.87 -14.92
N THR A 61 -6.22 -17.38 -15.26
CA THR A 61 -7.35 -16.60 -15.79
C THR A 61 -8.01 -15.70 -14.75
N GLU A 62 -7.84 -15.99 -13.46
CA GLU A 62 -8.39 -15.18 -12.38
C GLU A 62 -7.42 -14.08 -11.91
N ARG A 63 -6.15 -14.15 -12.35
CA ARG A 63 -5.13 -13.17 -11.97
C ARG A 63 -5.44 -11.83 -12.61
N MET A 64 -5.20 -10.78 -11.84
CA MET A 64 -5.30 -9.41 -12.33
C MET A 64 -4.35 -9.17 -13.51
N GLY A 65 -4.85 -8.56 -14.57
CA GLY A 65 -4.04 -8.24 -15.75
C GLY A 65 -3.05 -7.12 -15.47
N MET A 66 -1.86 -7.17 -16.07
CA MET A 66 -0.79 -6.21 -15.78
C MET A 66 -1.16 -4.75 -16.10
N LYS A 67 -2.01 -4.54 -17.11
CA LYS A 67 -2.55 -3.20 -17.41
C LYS A 67 -3.38 -2.63 -16.25
N GLU A 68 -4.14 -3.48 -15.56
CA GLU A 68 -4.95 -3.03 -14.43
C GLU A 68 -4.09 -2.80 -13.19
N VAL A 69 -3.04 -3.62 -12.99
CA VAL A 69 -2.08 -3.42 -11.88
C VAL A 69 -1.39 -2.06 -12.00
N VAL A 70 -0.90 -1.70 -13.19
CA VAL A 70 -0.29 -0.38 -13.46
C VAL A 70 -1.30 0.77 -13.37
N ALA A 71 -2.59 0.50 -13.57
CA ALA A 71 -3.61 1.53 -13.40
C ALA A 71 -3.96 1.77 -11.92
N ARG A 72 -3.70 0.79 -11.04
CA ARG A 72 -3.97 0.90 -9.60
C ARG A 72 -2.77 1.40 -8.80
N LEU A 73 -1.55 1.08 -9.22
CA LEU A 73 -0.29 1.48 -8.59
C LEU A 73 0.37 2.63 -9.35
#